data_AF-A0A661QCF8-F1
#
_entry.id   AF-A0A661QCF8-F1
#
_cell.length_a   1.000
_cell.length_b   1.000
_cell.length_c   1.000
_cell.angle_alpha   90.00
_cell.angle_beta   90.00
_cell.angle_gamma   90.00
#
_symmetry.space_group_name_H-M   'P 1'
#
loop_
_entity.id
_entity.type
_entity.pdbx_description
1 polymer ?
#
loop_
_entity_poly.entity_id
_entity_poly.type
_entity_poly.pdbx_seq_one_letter_code
_entity_poly.pdbx_strand_id
1 'polypeptide(L)'
;YNPPIEHARALGTEVLFYHEGHPGMLNVAAGKRGIPIVCFEIGEAGRIDEYFIEAGVKGVKNFMRYIGMLPGKVEIPENQILLKDYMEINSSIGGIFYSKVKAGDVVRERQIIGMVKSPFTGEKRNIYAPKNGFVLGIRSQPLVRPGTAAAWLMGFDQGTVLPPLQIKNNRNDVKEVESRTFHITKERGIEIK
;
A
#
# COMPACT_ATOMS: atom_id res chain seq x y z
N TYR A 1 12.37 -18.25 -5.03
CA TYR A 1 11.09 -18.55 -4.35
C TYR A 1 10.22 -17.39 -4.72
N ASN A 2 9.14 -17.65 -5.44
CA ASN A 2 8.22 -16.60 -5.83
C ASN A 2 7.04 -16.69 -4.85
N PRO A 3 6.83 -15.69 -3.99
CA PRO A 3 5.74 -15.73 -3.04
C PRO A 3 4.41 -15.88 -3.81
N PRO A 4 3.50 -16.76 -3.40
CA PRO A 4 2.18 -16.86 -4.02
C PRO A 4 1.44 -15.53 -3.83
N ILE A 5 1.00 -14.91 -4.92
CA ILE A 5 0.25 -13.65 -4.85
C ILE A 5 -1.04 -13.84 -4.04
N GLU A 6 -1.61 -15.04 -4.07
CA GLU A 6 -2.79 -15.45 -3.32
C GLU A 6 -2.63 -15.25 -1.82
N HIS A 7 -1.42 -15.37 -1.27
CA HIS A 7 -1.16 -15.11 0.14
C HIS A 7 -1.38 -13.62 0.48
N ALA A 8 -0.85 -12.72 -0.36
CA ALA A 8 -1.05 -11.28 -0.19
C ALA A 8 -2.52 -10.92 -0.41
N ARG A 9 -3.15 -11.50 -1.43
CA ARG A 9 -4.58 -11.32 -1.71
C ARG A 9 -5.44 -11.70 -0.51
N ALA A 10 -5.12 -12.83 0.12
CA ALA A 10 -5.84 -13.39 1.26
C ALA A 10 -5.80 -12.51 2.51
N LEU A 11 -4.93 -11.50 2.61
CA LEU A 11 -5.01 -10.50 3.69
C LEU A 11 -6.29 -9.65 3.58
N GLY A 12 -6.85 -9.51 2.37
CA GLY A 12 -8.05 -8.69 2.14
C GLY A 12 -7.76 -7.19 2.07
N THR A 13 -6.53 -6.80 1.69
CA THR A 13 -6.19 -5.40 1.38
C THR A 13 -6.51 -5.06 -0.07
N GLU A 14 -6.80 -3.79 -0.34
CA GLU A 14 -7.16 -3.33 -1.69
C GLU A 14 -5.94 -3.17 -2.60
N VAL A 15 -4.82 -2.67 -2.05
CA VAL A 15 -3.57 -2.49 -2.79
C VAL A 15 -2.59 -3.58 -2.37
N LEU A 16 -2.01 -4.25 -3.35
CA LEU A 16 -1.00 -5.28 -3.16
C LEU A 16 0.31 -4.81 -3.74
N PHE A 17 1.37 -4.93 -2.95
CA PHE A 17 2.74 -4.75 -3.39
C PHE A 17 3.41 -6.11 -3.54
N TYR A 18 3.88 -6.43 -4.75
CA TYR A 18 4.53 -7.71 -5.03
C TYR A 18 5.99 -7.53 -5.37
N HIS A 19 6.83 -8.26 -4.65
CA HIS A 19 8.27 -8.34 -4.92
C HIS A 19 8.75 -9.77 -4.66
N GLU A 20 9.67 -10.29 -5.48
CA GLU A 20 10.20 -11.66 -5.35
C GLU A 20 11.05 -11.89 -4.09
N GLY A 21 11.45 -10.79 -3.44
CA GLY A 21 12.26 -10.77 -2.23
C GLY A 21 13.76 -10.93 -2.50
N HIS A 22 14.58 -10.74 -1.47
CA HIS A 22 16.04 -10.87 -1.53
C HIS A 22 16.57 -11.86 -0.48
N PRO A 23 17.77 -12.44 -0.68
CA PRO A 23 18.42 -13.25 0.34
C PRO A 23 18.49 -12.53 1.70
N GLY A 24 18.18 -13.23 2.78
CA GLY A 24 18.16 -12.69 4.15
C GLY A 24 16.77 -12.32 4.67
N MET A 25 15.76 -12.20 3.80
CA MET A 25 14.39 -11.93 4.25
C MET A 25 13.68 -13.19 4.78
N LEU A 26 12.89 -13.02 5.84
CA LEU A 26 12.14 -14.11 6.49
C LEU A 26 11.16 -14.81 5.53
N ASN A 27 10.44 -14.04 4.71
CA ASN A 27 9.51 -14.55 3.70
C ASN A 27 10.21 -15.47 2.69
N VAL A 28 11.42 -15.13 2.25
CA VAL A 28 12.22 -15.97 1.34
C VAL A 28 12.65 -17.26 2.04
N ALA A 29 13.08 -17.20 3.30
CA ALA A 29 13.52 -18.37 4.05
C ALA A 29 12.37 -19.34 4.36
N ALA A 30 11.25 -18.84 4.86
CA ALA A 30 10.06 -19.65 5.16
C ALA A 30 9.43 -20.22 3.89
N GLY A 31 9.32 -19.38 2.85
CA GLY A 31 8.77 -19.76 1.56
C GLY A 31 9.53 -20.89 0.87
N LYS A 32 10.87 -20.87 0.91
CA LYS A 32 11.71 -21.97 0.41
C LYS A 32 11.48 -23.30 1.13
N ARG A 33 10.94 -23.29 2.35
CA ARG A 33 10.58 -24.48 3.14
C ARG A 33 9.12 -24.89 2.98
N GLY A 34 8.36 -24.23 2.09
CA GLY A 34 6.94 -24.51 1.88
C GLY A 34 6.04 -24.04 3.04
N ILE A 35 6.55 -23.20 3.93
CA ILE A 35 5.77 -22.64 5.05
C ILE A 35 4.95 -21.46 4.51
N PRO A 36 3.61 -21.44 4.67
CA PRO A 36 2.80 -20.30 4.27
C PRO A 36 3.25 -19.03 4.98
N ILE A 37 3.51 -17.97 4.21
CA ILE A 37 3.95 -16.68 4.72
C ILE A 37 3.40 -15.55 3.86
N VAL A 38 3.08 -14.44 4.52
CA VAL A 38 2.71 -13.17 3.90
C VAL A 38 3.32 -12.04 4.72
N CYS A 39 3.78 -10.98 4.05
CA CYS A 39 4.21 -9.76 4.70
C CYS A 39 3.05 -8.77 4.67
N PHE A 40 2.78 -8.14 5.81
CA PHE A 40 1.75 -7.12 5.92
C PHE A 40 2.38 -5.87 6.54
N GLU A 41 2.42 -4.80 5.75
CA GLU A 41 2.84 -3.48 6.22
C GLU A 41 1.61 -2.71 6.68
N ILE A 42 1.62 -2.25 7.93
CA ILE A 42 0.44 -1.60 8.52
C ILE A 42 0.83 -0.51 9.52
N GLY A 43 0.21 0.66 9.34
CA GLY A 43 0.36 1.79 10.24
C GLY A 43 1.71 2.50 10.16
N GLU A 44 2.15 3.04 11.30
CA GLU A 44 3.34 3.86 11.43
C GLU A 44 4.16 3.41 12.65
N ALA A 45 5.48 3.36 12.50
CA ALA A 45 6.38 3.00 13.59
C ALA A 45 6.22 3.95 14.79
N GLY A 46 6.08 3.38 16.00
CA GLY A 46 6.01 4.15 17.24
C GLY A 46 4.67 4.83 17.52
N ARG A 47 3.61 4.51 16.74
CA ARG A 47 2.26 5.03 16.96
C ARG A 47 1.24 3.90 17.07
N ILE A 48 0.32 4.05 18.03
CA ILE A 48 -0.87 3.21 18.15
C ILE A 48 -2.02 3.93 17.47
N ASP A 49 -2.75 3.21 16.64
CA ASP A 49 -3.91 3.70 15.91
C ASP A 49 -4.93 2.55 15.79
N GLU A 50 -6.14 2.78 16.29
CA GLU A 50 -7.19 1.76 16.37
C GLU A 50 -7.57 1.22 14.99
N TYR A 51 -7.59 2.09 13.98
CA TYR A 51 -7.93 1.68 12.60
C TYR A 51 -6.92 0.65 12.08
N PHE A 52 -5.63 0.89 12.30
CA PHE A 52 -4.58 -0.03 11.89
C PHE A 52 -4.57 -1.31 12.74
N ILE A 53 -4.93 -1.25 14.02
CA ILE A 53 -5.08 -2.46 14.83
C ILE A 53 -6.21 -3.34 14.29
N GLU A 54 -7.39 -2.78 14.05
CA GLU A 54 -8.56 -3.50 13.53
C GLU A 54 -8.27 -4.13 12.17
N ALA A 55 -7.67 -3.36 11.25
CA ALA A 55 -7.26 -3.86 9.94
C ALA A 55 -6.20 -4.97 10.05
N GLY A 56 -5.26 -4.84 10.98
CA GLY A 56 -4.24 -5.84 11.30
C GLY A 56 -4.85 -7.17 11.73
N VAL A 57 -5.73 -7.12 12.73
CA VAL A 57 -6.43 -8.30 13.27
C VAL A 57 -7.30 -8.96 12.19
N LYS A 58 -8.00 -8.15 11.38
CA LYS A 58 -8.81 -8.65 10.26
C LYS A 58 -7.94 -9.39 9.24
N GLY A 59 -6.82 -8.79 8.82
CA GLY A 59 -5.91 -9.36 7.82
C GLY A 59 -5.30 -10.69 8.28
N VAL A 60 -4.83 -10.75 9.53
CA VAL A 60 -4.28 -11.99 10.10
C VAL A 60 -5.35 -13.10 10.16
N LYS A 61 -6.56 -12.79 10.66
CA LYS A 61 -7.66 -13.76 10.70
C LYS A 61 -8.05 -14.24 9.30
N ASN A 62 -8.10 -13.34 8.32
CA ASN A 62 -8.37 -13.68 6.93
C ASN A 62 -7.31 -14.63 6.36
N PHE A 63 -6.03 -14.35 6.57
CA PHE A 63 -4.94 -15.23 6.13
C PHE A 63 -5.01 -16.61 6.81
N MET A 64 -5.28 -16.65 8.12
CA MET A 64 -5.47 -17.90 8.85
C MET A 64 -6.64 -18.74 8.32
N ARG A 65 -7.76 -18.10 7.93
CA ARG A 65 -8.87 -18.79 7.26
C ARG A 65 -8.47 -19.33 5.89
N TYR A 66 -7.75 -18.52 5.10
CA TYR A 66 -7.27 -18.91 3.78
C TYR A 66 -6.39 -20.17 3.83
N ILE A 67 -5.50 -20.30 4.82
CA ILE A 67 -4.65 -21.48 5.00
C ILE A 67 -5.32 -22.61 5.81
N GLY A 68 -6.60 -22.48 6.15
CA GLY A 68 -7.38 -23.51 6.85
C GLY A 68 -7.09 -23.64 8.35
N MET A 69 -6.43 -22.67 8.98
CA MET A 69 -6.21 -22.64 10.44
C MET A 69 -7.44 -22.21 11.22
N LEU A 70 -8.32 -21.39 10.63
CA LEU A 70 -9.57 -20.93 11.24
C LEU A 70 -10.75 -21.22 10.32
N PRO A 71 -11.94 -21.51 10.87
CA PRO A 71 -13.16 -21.61 10.08
C PRO A 71 -13.67 -20.24 9.63
N GLY A 72 -14.54 -20.25 8.62
CA GLY A 72 -15.27 -19.07 8.14
C GLY A 72 -14.74 -18.52 6.82
N LYS A 73 -15.38 -17.45 6.35
CA LYS A 73 -15.11 -16.86 5.04
C LYS A 73 -13.92 -15.88 5.09
N VAL A 74 -13.17 -15.83 4.01
CA VAL A 74 -12.12 -14.82 3.79
C VAL A 74 -12.80 -13.57 3.24
N GLU A 75 -12.63 -12.42 3.91
CA GLU A 75 -13.16 -11.15 3.43
C GLU A 75 -12.18 -10.50 2.46
N ILE A 76 -12.58 -10.29 1.20
CA ILE A 76 -11.70 -9.78 0.13
C ILE A 76 -12.38 -8.59 -0.54
N PRO A 77 -11.65 -7.50 -0.85
CA PRO A 77 -12.22 -6.42 -1.65
C PRO A 77 -12.65 -6.91 -3.04
N GLU A 78 -13.79 -6.43 -3.54
CA GLU A 78 -14.31 -6.74 -4.88
C GLU A 78 -13.25 -6.57 -5.97
N ASN A 79 -12.40 -5.54 -5.82
CA ASN A 79 -11.27 -5.27 -6.69
C ASN A 79 -10.01 -5.09 -5.85
N GLN A 80 -8.98 -5.88 -6.18
CA GLN A 80 -7.63 -5.70 -5.64
C GLN A 80 -6.71 -5.21 -6.75
N ILE A 81 -5.86 -4.23 -6.44
CA ILE A 81 -4.95 -3.59 -7.38
C ILE A 81 -3.54 -4.06 -7.04
N LEU A 82 -2.91 -4.73 -7.99
CA LEU A 82 -1.48 -5.04 -7.92
C LEU A 82 -0.68 -3.85 -8.43
N LEU A 83 0.23 -3.34 -7.59
CA LEU A 83 1.21 -2.33 -7.97
C LEU A 83 2.61 -2.90 -7.67
N LYS A 84 3.53 -2.83 -8.63
CA LYS A 84 4.82 -3.54 -8.54
C LYS A 84 6.00 -2.69 -8.08
N ASP A 85 5.88 -1.37 -8.21
CA ASP A 85 6.97 -0.44 -7.91
C ASP A 85 6.44 0.80 -7.21
N TYR A 86 7.33 1.46 -6.48
CA TYR A 86 7.11 2.78 -5.91
C TYR A 86 8.24 3.73 -6.29
N MET A 87 7.98 5.02 -6.14
CA MET A 87 8.97 6.07 -6.30
C MET A 87 9.02 6.96 -5.07
N GLU A 88 10.24 7.40 -4.73
CA GLU A 88 10.47 8.38 -3.68
C GLU A 88 10.33 9.77 -4.25
N ILE A 89 9.49 10.58 -3.62
CA ILE A 89 9.32 11.98 -3.98
C ILE A 89 10.15 12.80 -3.00
N ASN A 90 11.31 13.23 -3.46
CA ASN A 90 12.33 13.88 -2.64
C ASN A 90 12.13 15.40 -2.56
N SER A 91 12.42 15.97 -1.40
CA SER A 91 12.52 17.42 -1.27
C SER A 91 13.75 17.94 -2.03
N SER A 92 13.60 19.04 -2.75
CA SER A 92 14.73 19.75 -3.39
C SER A 92 15.32 20.86 -2.51
N ILE A 93 14.69 21.18 -1.37
CA ILE A 93 15.18 22.17 -0.40
C ILE A 93 15.14 21.63 1.03
N GLY A 94 15.89 22.26 1.93
CA GLY A 94 15.82 21.98 3.36
C GLY A 94 14.72 22.80 4.05
N GLY A 95 14.07 22.22 5.06
CA GLY A 95 13.07 22.93 5.84
C GLY A 95 12.07 22.03 6.55
N ILE A 96 10.90 22.60 6.83
CA ILE A 96 9.76 21.91 7.44
C ILE A 96 8.81 21.49 6.33
N PHE A 97 8.55 20.20 6.22
CA PHE A 97 7.59 19.58 5.33
C PHE A 97 6.19 19.62 5.93
N TYR A 98 5.25 20.10 5.13
CA TYR A 98 3.83 20.16 5.43
C TYR A 98 3.11 19.31 4.39
N SER A 99 2.64 18.13 4.81
CA SER A 99 1.87 17.27 3.92
C SER A 99 0.50 17.89 3.59
N LYS A 100 0.02 17.64 2.37
CA LYS A 100 -1.34 17.96 1.91
C LYS A 100 -2.16 16.70 1.61
N VAL A 101 -1.55 15.53 1.71
CA VAL A 101 -2.17 14.21 1.50
C VAL A 101 -1.80 13.26 2.64
N LYS A 102 -2.46 12.12 2.69
CA LYS A 102 -2.19 11.04 3.65
C LYS A 102 -1.79 9.76 2.92
N ALA A 103 -1.13 8.85 3.62
CA ALA A 103 -0.97 7.49 3.12
C ALA A 103 -2.36 6.88 2.87
N GLY A 104 -2.52 6.16 1.75
CA GLY A 104 -3.81 5.67 1.28
C GLY A 104 -4.53 6.58 0.28
N ASP A 105 -4.11 7.85 0.13
CA ASP A 105 -4.76 8.75 -0.81
C ASP A 105 -4.45 8.40 -2.28
N VAL A 106 -5.44 8.60 -3.14
CA VAL A 106 -5.29 8.60 -4.60
C VAL A 106 -5.00 10.03 -5.06
N VAL A 107 -3.90 10.23 -5.78
CA VAL A 107 -3.47 11.54 -6.29
C VAL A 107 -3.44 11.56 -7.82
N ARG A 108 -3.68 12.74 -8.40
CA ARG A 108 -3.50 12.97 -9.84
C ARG A 108 -2.10 13.50 -10.13
N GLU A 109 -1.62 13.28 -11.35
CA GLU A 109 -0.43 13.94 -11.87
C GLU A 109 -0.54 15.47 -11.66
N ARG A 110 0.56 16.09 -11.22
CA ARG A 110 0.67 17.52 -10.88
C ARG A 110 -0.22 17.98 -9.72
N GLN A 111 -0.88 17.07 -8.98
CA GLN A 111 -1.52 17.42 -7.71
C GLN A 111 -0.43 17.78 -6.68
N ILE A 112 -0.65 18.85 -5.91
CA ILE A 112 0.23 19.19 -4.78
C ILE A 112 0.03 18.14 -3.68
N ILE A 113 1.11 17.45 -3.30
CA ILE A 113 1.10 16.46 -2.21
C ILE A 113 1.67 17.03 -0.91
N GLY A 114 2.38 18.14 -0.98
CA GLY A 114 2.90 18.83 0.19
C GLY A 114 3.72 20.05 -0.19
N MET A 115 4.33 20.68 0.82
CA MET A 115 5.19 21.83 0.65
C MET A 115 6.30 21.80 1.68
N VAL A 116 7.49 22.25 1.30
CA VAL A 116 8.60 22.49 2.22
C VAL A 116 8.79 23.99 2.40
N LYS A 117 8.91 24.45 3.64
CA LYS A 117 9.21 25.83 4.00
C LYS A 117 10.51 25.90 4.79
N SER A 118 11.46 26.70 4.32
CA SER A 118 12.66 27.02 5.06
C SER A 118 12.35 28.07 6.14
N PRO A 119 12.58 27.79 7.44
CA PRO A 119 12.39 28.78 8.50
C PRO A 119 13.49 29.86 8.49
N PHE A 120 14.62 29.60 7.83
CA PHE A 120 15.77 30.51 7.80
C PHE A 120 15.73 31.48 6.62
N THR A 121 15.36 31.00 5.43
CA THR A 121 15.36 31.80 4.20
C THR A 121 13.97 32.30 3.81
N GLY A 122 12.91 31.76 4.42
CA GLY A 122 11.52 32.03 4.03
C GLY A 122 11.10 31.35 2.72
N GLU A 123 12.02 30.67 2.02
CA GLU A 123 11.74 29.94 0.78
C GLU A 123 10.65 28.88 1.00
N LYS A 124 9.74 28.77 0.03
CA LYS A 124 8.69 27.75 -0.01
C LYS A 124 8.78 27.00 -1.33
N ARG A 125 8.59 25.70 -1.28
CA ARG A 125 8.55 24.87 -2.48
C ARG A 125 7.48 23.80 -2.37
N ASN A 126 6.57 23.79 -3.34
CA ASN A 126 5.56 22.75 -3.45
C ASN A 126 6.19 21.45 -3.94
N ILE A 127 5.65 20.34 -3.48
CA ILE A 127 5.95 18.99 -3.95
C ILE A 127 4.72 18.50 -4.70
N TYR A 128 4.94 18.04 -5.93
CA TYR A 128 3.90 17.60 -6.85
C TYR A 128 3.97 16.09 -7.06
N ALA A 129 2.82 15.44 -7.23
CA ALA A 129 2.76 14.07 -7.70
C ALA A 129 3.22 13.99 -9.16
N PRO A 130 4.23 13.17 -9.49
CA PRO A 130 4.75 13.07 -10.86
C PRO A 130 3.86 12.25 -11.81
N LYS A 131 2.85 11.56 -11.29
CA LYS A 131 1.88 10.74 -12.05
C LYS A 131 0.61 10.49 -11.22
N ASN A 132 -0.42 9.96 -11.86
CA ASN A 132 -1.58 9.41 -11.14
C ASN A 132 -1.12 8.20 -10.30
N GLY A 133 -1.45 8.18 -9.01
CA GLY A 133 -0.93 7.12 -8.14
C GLY A 133 -1.58 7.04 -6.78
N PHE A 134 -1.21 5.98 -6.08
CA PHE A 134 -1.54 5.70 -4.70
C PHE A 134 -0.39 6.14 -3.78
N VAL A 135 -0.69 6.97 -2.77
CA VAL A 135 0.30 7.40 -1.78
C VAL A 135 0.57 6.23 -0.83
N LEU A 136 1.63 5.47 -1.08
CA LEU A 136 2.06 4.34 -0.26
C LEU A 136 2.46 4.80 1.14
N GLY A 137 3.18 5.92 1.23
CA GLY A 137 3.66 6.45 2.49
C GLY A 137 3.90 7.95 2.41
N ILE A 138 3.76 8.61 3.55
CA ILE A 138 4.04 10.03 3.71
C ILE A 138 4.98 10.20 4.90
N ARG A 139 5.99 11.06 4.76
CA ARG A 139 6.92 11.31 5.87
C ARG A 139 6.17 11.97 7.04
N SER A 140 6.28 11.36 8.22
CA SER A 140 5.75 11.93 9.46
C SER A 140 6.70 12.91 10.14
N GLN A 141 8.01 12.64 10.13
CA GLN A 141 9.01 13.57 10.66
C GLN A 141 9.12 14.80 9.76
N PRO A 142 8.71 16.00 10.19
CA PRO A 142 8.55 17.13 9.28
C PRO A 142 9.89 17.75 8.83
N LEU A 143 10.99 17.51 9.54
CA LEU A 143 12.29 18.06 9.16
C LEU A 143 12.85 17.31 7.94
N VAL A 144 13.11 18.04 6.86
CA VAL A 144 13.66 17.50 5.62
C VAL A 144 14.90 18.28 5.15
N ARG A 145 15.79 17.58 4.45
CA ARG A 145 16.93 18.15 3.73
C ARG A 145 16.75 17.92 2.22
N PRO A 146 17.51 18.61 1.35
CA PRO A 146 17.57 18.23 -0.06
C PRO A 146 17.89 16.73 -0.20
N GLY A 147 17.15 16.03 -1.05
CA GLY A 147 17.26 14.58 -1.24
C GLY A 147 16.49 13.72 -0.22
N THR A 148 15.91 14.31 0.83
CA THR A 148 15.07 13.55 1.77
C THR A 148 13.72 13.19 1.14
N ALA A 149 13.36 11.90 1.12
CA ALA A 149 12.06 11.42 0.67
C ALA A 149 10.92 11.98 1.51
N ALA A 150 10.03 12.77 0.91
CA ALA A 150 8.86 13.35 1.57
C ALA A 150 7.62 12.45 1.44
N ALA A 151 7.53 11.67 0.35
CA ALA A 151 6.46 10.72 0.10
C ALA A 151 6.95 9.52 -0.72
N TRP A 152 6.23 8.42 -0.66
CA TRP A 152 6.39 7.25 -1.52
C TRP A 152 5.09 7.05 -2.31
N LEU A 153 5.19 6.99 -3.63
CA LEU A 153 4.04 6.92 -4.55
C LEU A 153 4.14 5.67 -5.42
N MET A 154 3.03 4.95 -5.56
CA MET A 154 2.89 3.85 -6.52
C MET A 154 2.02 4.30 -7.69
N GLY A 155 2.52 4.15 -8.92
CA GLY A 155 1.81 4.61 -10.12
C GLY A 155 0.72 3.64 -10.58
N PHE A 156 -0.45 4.16 -10.95
CA PHE A 156 -1.51 3.34 -11.56
C PHE A 156 -1.25 2.99 -13.04
N ASP A 157 -0.29 3.66 -13.67
CA ASP A 157 0.16 3.39 -15.03
C ASP A 157 0.79 2.01 -15.23
N GLN A 158 1.25 1.38 -14.14
CA GLN A 158 1.78 0.02 -14.08
C GLN A 158 0.94 -0.89 -13.19
N GLY A 159 -0.27 -0.45 -12.84
CA GLY A 159 -1.19 -1.24 -12.03
C GLY A 159 -1.74 -2.43 -12.79
N THR A 160 -2.39 -3.33 -12.06
CA THR A 160 -3.25 -4.36 -12.64
C THR A 160 -4.39 -4.63 -11.69
N VAL A 161 -5.63 -4.55 -12.17
CA VAL A 161 -6.80 -5.00 -11.42
C VAL A 161 -6.85 -6.52 -11.48
N LEU A 162 -6.74 -7.17 -10.32
CA LEU A 162 -6.71 -8.63 -10.25
C LEU A 162 -8.11 -9.22 -10.42
N PRO A 163 -8.25 -10.35 -11.13
CA PRO A 163 -9.53 -11.08 -11.20
C PRO A 163 -9.90 -11.62 -9.82
N PRO A 164 -11.18 -11.95 -9.54
CA PRO A 164 -11.63 -12.48 -8.23
C PRO A 164 -10.76 -13.62 -7.69
N LEU A 165 -10.56 -13.67 -6.37
CA LEU A 165 -9.69 -14.68 -5.76
C LEU A 165 -10.37 -16.05 -5.81
N GLN A 166 -9.73 -17.00 -6.49
CA GLN A 166 -10.22 -18.39 -6.52
C GLN A 166 -9.61 -19.19 -5.36
N ILE A 167 -10.42 -19.53 -4.36
CA ILE A 167 -10.01 -20.41 -3.26
C ILE A 167 -10.40 -21.85 -3.62
N LYS A 168 -9.43 -22.76 -3.65
CA LYS A 168 -9.58 -24.14 -4.16
C LYS A 168 -10.50 -25.04 -3.33
N ASN A 169 -10.92 -24.64 -2.12
CA ASN A 169 -11.56 -25.55 -1.15
C ASN A 169 -13.09 -25.46 -0.98
N ASN A 170 -13.80 -24.52 -1.61
CA ASN A 170 -15.24 -24.60 -1.92
C ASN A 170 -15.68 -23.23 -2.47
N ARG A 171 -16.50 -23.26 -3.51
CA ARG A 171 -16.84 -22.09 -4.35
C ARG A 171 -17.62 -20.93 -3.67
N ASN A 172 -17.75 -20.88 -2.34
CA ASN A 172 -18.59 -19.88 -1.63
C ASN A 172 -17.94 -19.24 -0.37
N ASP A 173 -16.64 -19.45 -0.13
CA ASP A 173 -15.96 -19.05 1.12
C ASP A 173 -15.27 -17.67 1.06
N VAL A 174 -15.52 -16.89 0.02
CA VAL A 174 -15.13 -15.48 -0.04
C VAL A 174 -16.35 -14.61 0.27
N LYS A 175 -16.15 -13.60 1.12
CA LYS A 175 -17.10 -12.52 1.32
C LYS A 175 -16.50 -11.28 0.69
N GLU A 176 -17.15 -10.77 -0.36
CA GLU A 176 -16.71 -9.54 -1.01
C GLU A 176 -17.04 -8.32 -0.13
N VAL A 177 -16.15 -7.34 -0.15
CA VAL A 177 -16.33 -6.03 0.47
C VAL A 177 -16.01 -4.93 -0.53
N GLU A 178 -16.60 -3.75 -0.36
CA GLU A 178 -16.38 -2.61 -1.26
C GLU A 178 -14.88 -2.25 -1.34
N SER A 179 -14.42 -1.88 -2.54
CA SER A 179 -13.03 -1.47 -2.80
C SER A 179 -12.92 0.04 -2.97
N ARG A 180 -12.68 0.75 -1.88
CA ARG A 180 -12.67 2.22 -1.81
C ARG A 180 -11.65 2.84 -2.77
N THR A 181 -10.43 2.33 -2.79
CA THR A 181 -9.34 2.84 -3.66
C THR A 181 -9.74 2.70 -5.12
N PHE A 182 -10.32 1.56 -5.51
CA PHE A 182 -10.80 1.35 -6.87
C PHE A 182 -11.90 2.34 -7.25
N HIS A 183 -12.90 2.54 -6.39
CA HIS A 183 -13.96 3.53 -6.63
C HIS A 183 -13.42 4.96 -6.76
N ILE A 184 -12.51 5.38 -5.88
CA ILE A 184 -11.89 6.71 -5.94
C ILE A 184 -11.10 6.90 -7.25
N THR A 185 -10.41 5.87 -7.74
CA THR A 185 -9.72 5.97 -9.04
C THR A 185 -10.71 6.21 -10.18
N LYS A 186 -11.86 5.53 -10.18
CA LYS A 186 -12.93 5.72 -11.17
C LYS A 186 -13.55 7.10 -11.10
N GLU A 187 -13.92 7.57 -9.91
CA GLU A 187 -14.47 8.92 -9.69
C GLU A 187 -13.52 10.02 -10.15
N ARG A 188 -12.21 9.82 -9.94
CA ARG A 188 -11.18 10.76 -10.38
C ARG A 188 -10.82 10.60 -11.86
N GLY A 189 -11.46 9.72 -12.61
CA GLY A 189 -11.15 9.46 -14.03
C GLY A 189 -9.71 8.98 -14.23
N ILE A 190 -9.18 8.21 -13.28
CA ILE A 190 -7.85 7.61 -13.35
C ILE A 190 -8.03 6.17 -13.84
N GLU A 191 -7.40 5.86 -14.97
CA GLU A 191 -7.30 4.48 -15.44
C GLU A 191 -6.18 3.74 -14.72
N ILE A 192 -6.50 2.52 -14.31
CA ILE A 192 -5.53 1.51 -13.88
C ILE A 192 -5.33 0.61 -15.09
N LYS A 193 -4.09 0.50 -15.56
CA LYS A 193 -3.77 -0.35 -16.73
C LYS A 193 -3.90 -1.85 -16.42
#